data_AF-A0A349V2L0-F1
#
_entry.id   AF-A0A349V2L0-F1
#
_cell.length_a   1.000
_cell.length_b   1.000
_cell.length_c   1.000
_cell.angle_alpha   90.00
_cell.angle_beta   90.00
_cell.angle_gamma   90.00
#
_symmetry.space_group_name_H-M   'P 1'
#
loop_
_entity.id
_entity.type
_entity.pdbx_description
1 polymer ?
#
loop_
_entity_poly.entity_id
_entity_poly.type
_entity_poly.pdbx_seq_one_letter_code
_entity_poly.pdbx_strand_id
1 'polypeptide(L)'
;MKRVVLLGGAFTLIGSFFFSAQDALVKWLSTDFSLLQLLLVRSSIMIPVFALICVWRFGSRGLMTQRPGGHLLRATFNLVAFLSYYFAITRMPLVDAISIASAYPVILAVMSGVILAEIPSGRQIMAVIVGFIGVLFIIQPTGGE
;
A
#
# COMPACT_ATOMS: atom_id res chain seq x y z
N MET A 1 25.10 -2.63 -12.46
CA MET A 1 23.73 -3.22 -12.44
C MET A 1 23.47 -4.15 -11.26
N LYS A 2 24.22 -5.26 -11.05
CA LYS A 2 23.93 -6.23 -9.97
C LYS A 2 23.83 -5.63 -8.54
N ARG A 3 24.71 -4.70 -8.15
CA ARG A 3 24.67 -4.02 -6.83
C ARG A 3 23.40 -3.17 -6.61
N VAL A 4 22.91 -2.50 -7.65
CA VAL A 4 21.70 -1.66 -7.56
C VAL A 4 20.46 -2.53 -7.42
N VAL A 5 20.42 -3.66 -8.13
CA VAL A 5 19.34 -4.65 -8.03
C VAL A 5 19.31 -5.29 -6.62
N LEU A 6 20.48 -5.64 -6.07
CA LEU A 6 20.57 -6.19 -4.71
C LEU A 6 20.17 -5.18 -3.63
N LEU A 7 20.62 -3.93 -3.74
CA LEU A 7 20.22 -2.86 -2.82
C LEU A 7 18.72 -2.58 -2.92
N GLY A 8 18.16 -2.52 -4.14
CA GLY A 8 16.72 -2.38 -4.35
C GLY A 8 15.92 -3.51 -3.70
N GLY A 9 16.34 -4.76 -3.91
CA GLY A 9 15.72 -5.92 -3.27
C GLY A 9 15.77 -5.87 -1.74
N ALA A 10 16.91 -5.48 -1.17
CA ALA A 10 17.04 -5.31 0.28
C ALA A 10 16.09 -4.23 0.83
N PHE A 11 15.98 -3.08 0.15
CA PHE A 11 15.03 -2.03 0.55
C PHE A 11 13.57 -2.48 0.46
N THR A 12 13.22 -3.25 -0.58
CA THR A 12 11.86 -3.81 -0.70
C THR A 12 11.56 -4.78 0.44
N LEU A 13 12.49 -5.68 0.79
CA LEU A 13 12.30 -6.62 1.90
C LEU A 13 12.11 -5.91 3.24
N ILE A 14 12.96 -4.91 3.52
CA ILE A 14 12.83 -4.09 4.73
C ILE A 14 11.48 -3.36 4.73
N GLY A 15 11.10 -2.73 3.62
CA GLY A 15 9.82 -2.05 3.48
C GLY A 15 8.63 -2.98 3.75
N SER A 16 8.63 -4.16 3.15
CA SER A 16 7.58 -5.17 3.33
C SER A 16 7.47 -5.65 4.78
N PHE A 17 8.60 -5.80 5.48
CA PHE A 17 8.60 -6.16 6.90
C PHE A 17 7.91 -5.10 7.76
N PHE A 18 8.27 -3.82 7.58
CA PHE A 18 7.63 -2.72 8.30
C PHE A 18 6.13 -2.60 7.98
N PHE A 19 5.75 -2.85 6.72
CA PHE A 19 4.35 -2.83 6.31
C PHE A 19 3.54 -3.95 6.99
N SER A 20 4.08 -5.16 7.03
CA SER A 20 3.45 -6.30 7.70
C SER A 20 3.35 -6.10 9.23
N ALA A 21 4.42 -5.61 9.86
CA ALA A 21 4.42 -5.27 11.28
C ALA A 21 3.39 -4.19 11.61
N GLN A 22 3.26 -3.17 10.75
CA GLN A 22 2.24 -2.14 10.89
C GLN A 22 0.83 -2.74 10.82
N ASP A 23 0.54 -3.62 9.87
CA ASP A 23 -0.79 -4.23 9.74
C ASP A 23 -1.16 -5.07 10.97
N ALA A 24 -0.21 -5.82 11.52
CA ALA A 24 -0.40 -6.57 12.76
C ALA A 24 -0.69 -5.65 13.95
N LEU A 25 0.09 -4.56 14.11
CA LEU A 25 -0.11 -3.58 15.19
C LEU A 25 -1.44 -2.85 15.07
N VAL A 26 -1.82 -2.42 13.86
CA VAL A 26 -3.09 -1.73 13.63
C VAL A 26 -4.26 -2.68 13.91
N LYS A 27 -4.18 -3.94 13.47
CA LYS A 27 -5.22 -4.94 13.80
C LYS A 27 -5.35 -5.12 15.31
N TRP A 28 -4.24 -5.26 16.03
CA TRP A 28 -4.25 -5.42 17.48
C TRP A 28 -4.87 -4.21 18.19
N LEU A 29 -4.39 -3.00 17.87
CA LEU A 29 -4.87 -1.74 18.45
C LEU A 29 -6.29 -1.35 18.01
N SER A 30 -6.78 -1.85 16.88
CA SER A 30 -8.15 -1.58 16.40
C SER A 30 -9.23 -2.19 17.28
N THR A 31 -8.87 -3.10 18.19
CA THR A 31 -9.77 -3.66 19.20
C THR A 31 -10.14 -2.62 20.26
N ASP A 32 -9.19 -1.77 20.64
CA ASP A 32 -9.34 -0.81 21.75
C ASP A 32 -9.56 0.64 21.27
N PHE A 33 -9.12 0.96 20.04
CA PHE A 33 -9.11 2.32 19.51
C PHE A 33 -9.76 2.42 18.14
N SER A 34 -10.43 3.54 17.88
CA SER A 34 -11.00 3.83 16.57
C SER A 34 -9.91 4.00 15.50
N LEU A 35 -10.17 3.50 14.29
CA LEU A 35 -9.27 3.61 13.13
C LEU A 35 -8.88 5.06 12.82
N LEU A 36 -9.80 6.00 13.03
CA LEU A 36 -9.53 7.43 12.83
C LEU A 36 -8.52 7.97 13.84
N GLN A 37 -8.55 7.48 15.08
CA GLN A 37 -7.61 7.88 16.12
C GLN A 37 -6.21 7.33 15.83
N LEU A 38 -6.09 6.07 15.41
CA LEU A 38 -4.83 5.49 14.96
C LEU A 38 -4.23 6.27 13.79
N LEU A 39 -5.06 6.60 12.80
CA LEU A 39 -4.66 7.37 11.63
C LEU A 39 -4.18 8.78 12.02
N LEU A 40 -4.88 9.43 12.96
CA LEU A 40 -4.50 10.76 13.45
C LEU A 40 -3.13 10.73 14.13
N VAL A 41 -2.90 9.78 15.04
CA VAL A 41 -1.62 9.63 15.75
C VAL A 41 -0.50 9.33 14.76
N ARG A 42 -0.72 8.38 13.85
CA ARG A 42 0.24 8.04 12.80
C ARG A 42 0.62 9.26 11.96
N SER A 43 -0.37 9.98 11.44
CA SER A 43 -0.14 11.17 10.61
C SER A 43 0.56 12.28 11.38
N SER A 44 0.20 12.48 12.65
CA SER A 44 0.82 13.49 13.52
C SER A 44 2.30 13.24 13.76
N ILE A 45 2.74 11.98 13.80
CA ILE A 45 4.17 11.62 13.92
C ILE A 45 4.87 11.72 12.54
N MET A 46 4.21 11.27 11.47
CA MET A 46 4.81 11.24 10.13
C MET A 46 4.99 12.64 9.52
N ILE A 47 4.06 13.58 9.77
CA ILE A 47 4.13 14.95 9.25
C ILE A 47 5.45 15.66 9.64
N PRO A 48 5.82 15.79 10.93
CA PRO A 48 7.05 16.48 11.33
C PRO A 48 8.30 15.74 10.88
N VAL A 49 8.30 14.40 10.91
CA VAL A 49 9.44 13.59 10.44
C VAL A 49 9.68 13.81 8.94
N PHE A 50 8.60 13.75 8.14
CA PHE A 50 8.69 13.99 6.70
C PHE A 50 9.10 15.44 6.40
N ALA A 51 8.53 16.41 7.12
CA ALA A 51 8.89 17.81 6.99
C ALA A 51 10.38 18.05 7.29
N LEU A 52 10.91 17.44 8.36
CA LEU A 52 12.32 17.54 8.73
C LEU A 52 13.23 16.96 7.63
N ILE A 53 12.90 15.78 7.10
CA ILE A 53 13.66 15.15 6.01
C ILE A 53 13.62 16.02 4.75
N CYS A 54 12.46 16.57 4.40
CA CYS A 54 12.31 17.47 3.25
C CYS A 54 13.14 18.75 3.41
N VAL A 55 13.11 19.38 4.58
CA VAL A 55 13.91 20.58 4.86
C VAL A 55 15.41 20.26 4.85
N TRP A 56 15.81 19.13 5.44
CA TRP A 56 17.22 18.72 5.46
C TRP A 56 17.77 18.43 4.06
N ARG A 57 16.95 17.83 3.17
CA ARG A 57 17.39 17.42 1.83
C ARG A 57 17.21 18.47 0.75
N PHE A 58 16.16 19.28 0.84
CA PHE A 58 15.72 20.21 -0.23
C PHE A 58 15.52 21.66 0.26
N GLY A 59 15.80 21.94 1.53
CA GLY A 59 15.56 23.24 2.17
C GLY A 59 14.07 23.56 2.38
N SER A 60 13.76 24.74 2.90
CA SER A 60 12.38 25.16 3.19
C SER A 60 11.50 25.24 1.93
N ARG A 61 12.10 25.40 0.74
CA ARG A 61 11.39 25.35 -0.54
C ARG A 61 10.92 23.94 -0.92
N GLY A 62 11.51 22.89 -0.34
CA GLY A 62 11.06 21.51 -0.53
C GLY A 62 9.68 21.21 0.05
N LEU A 63 9.17 22.06 0.96
CA LEU A 63 7.81 21.99 1.48
C LEU A 63 6.78 22.64 0.55
N MET A 64 7.22 23.53 -0.36
CA MET A 64 6.33 24.18 -1.32
C MET A 64 6.06 23.25 -2.50
N THR A 65 4.83 22.72 -2.53
CA THR A 65 4.36 21.85 -3.62
C THR A 65 3.78 22.70 -4.76
N GLN A 66 4.23 22.43 -5.99
CA GLN A 66 3.71 23.09 -7.20
C GLN A 66 2.39 22.47 -7.71
N ARG A 67 1.95 21.34 -7.13
CA ARG A 67 0.75 20.57 -7.55
C ARG A 67 -0.17 20.21 -6.37
N PRO A 68 -0.70 21.19 -5.61
CA PRO A 68 -1.49 20.92 -4.41
C PRO A 68 -2.70 20.02 -4.69
N GLY A 69 -3.38 20.20 -5.84
CA GLY A 69 -4.51 19.35 -6.24
C GLY A 69 -4.14 17.87 -6.43
N GLY A 70 -2.96 17.57 -6.99
CA GLY A 70 -2.49 16.19 -7.15
C GLY A 70 -2.16 15.52 -5.81
N HIS A 71 -1.59 16.29 -4.87
CA HIS A 71 -1.35 15.80 -3.51
C HIS A 71 -2.67 15.57 -2.76
N LEU A 72 -3.65 16.46 -2.92
CA LEU A 72 -4.97 16.31 -2.32
C LEU A 72 -5.65 15.04 -2.84
N LEU A 73 -5.71 14.86 -4.17
CA LEU A 73 -6.33 13.69 -4.79
C LEU A 73 -5.65 12.38 -4.35
N ARG A 74 -4.31 12.36 -4.34
CA ARG A 74 -3.52 11.22 -3.85
C ARG A 74 -3.82 10.94 -2.37
N ALA A 75 -3.90 11.96 -1.53
CA ALA A 75 -4.19 11.81 -0.11
C ALA A 75 -5.61 11.28 0.11
N THR A 76 -6.60 11.79 -0.64
CA THR A 76 -7.99 11.31 -0.58
C THR A 76 -8.10 9.85 -1.00
N PHE A 77 -7.49 9.44 -2.12
CA PHE A 77 -7.51 8.04 -2.53
C PHE A 77 -6.80 7.12 -1.52
N ASN A 78 -5.67 7.56 -0.96
CA ASN A 78 -4.99 6.79 0.10
C ASN A 78 -5.86 6.67 1.35
N LEU A 79 -6.53 7.75 1.75
CA LEU A 79 -7.43 7.74 2.91
C LEU A 79 -8.60 6.78 2.70
N VAL A 80 -9.26 6.84 1.55
CA VAL A 80 -10.38 5.95 1.20
C VAL A 80 -9.93 4.49 1.16
N ALA A 81 -8.77 4.22 0.53
CA ALA A 81 -8.20 2.88 0.47
C ALA A 81 -7.86 2.34 1.87
N PHE A 82 -7.22 3.16 2.71
CA PHE A 82 -6.88 2.81 4.09
C PHE A 82 -8.14 2.49 4.90
N LEU A 83 -9.13 3.40 4.91
CA LEU A 83 -10.37 3.18 5.64
C LEU A 83 -11.10 1.93 5.17
N SER A 84 -11.17 1.69 3.86
CA SER A 84 -11.82 0.50 3.28
C SER A 84 -11.09 -0.79 3.66
N TYR A 85 -9.76 -0.81 3.58
CA TYR A 85 -8.94 -1.98 3.92
C TYR A 85 -9.04 -2.34 5.40
N TYR A 86 -8.88 -1.36 6.30
CA TYR A 86 -8.97 -1.63 7.73
C TYR A 86 -10.39 -1.93 8.17
N PHE A 87 -11.41 -1.33 7.55
CA PHE A 87 -12.79 -1.74 7.75
C PHE A 87 -13.02 -3.21 7.35
N ALA A 88 -12.44 -3.66 6.23
CA ALA A 88 -12.51 -5.07 5.82
C ALA A 88 -11.82 -5.99 6.85
N ILE A 89 -10.65 -5.62 7.36
CA ILE A 89 -9.94 -6.40 8.40
C ILE A 89 -10.73 -6.52 9.71
N THR A 90 -11.54 -5.51 10.06
CA THR A 90 -12.40 -5.62 11.27
C THR A 90 -13.59 -6.56 11.08
N ARG A 91 -13.97 -6.89 9.83
CA ARG A 91 -15.16 -7.71 9.52
C ARG A 91 -14.84 -9.08 8.95
N MET A 92 -13.60 -9.33 8.55
CA MET A 92 -13.15 -10.58 7.94
C MET A 92 -11.84 -11.05 8.58
N PRO A 93 -11.53 -12.35 8.54
CA PRO A 93 -10.20 -12.86 8.85
C PRO A 93 -9.12 -12.07 8.10
N LEU A 94 -7.98 -11.83 8.76
CA LEU A 94 -6.87 -11.05 8.19
C LEU A 94 -6.35 -11.70 6.90
N VAL A 95 -6.34 -13.03 6.84
CA VAL A 95 -5.91 -13.80 5.67
C VAL A 95 -6.82 -13.50 4.48
N ASP A 96 -8.14 -13.49 4.67
CA ASP A 96 -9.09 -13.20 3.60
C ASP A 96 -8.95 -11.76 3.09
N ALA A 97 -8.82 -10.80 4.01
CA ALA A 97 -8.63 -9.39 3.65
C ALA A 97 -7.34 -9.15 2.85
N ILE A 98 -6.22 -9.72 3.30
CA ILE A 98 -4.93 -9.63 2.57
C ILE A 98 -5.03 -10.30 1.20
N SER A 99 -5.76 -11.41 1.11
CA SER A 99 -5.84 -12.15 -0.13
C SER A 99 -6.72 -11.45 -1.17
N ILE A 100 -7.84 -10.86 -0.76
CA ILE A 100 -8.63 -9.98 -1.64
C ILE A 100 -7.78 -8.77 -2.05
N ALA A 101 -7.05 -8.16 -1.12
CA ALA A 101 -6.15 -7.05 -1.41
C ALA A 101 -5.03 -7.44 -2.39
N SER A 102 -4.63 -8.71 -2.41
CA SER A 102 -3.63 -9.23 -3.35
C SER A 102 -4.13 -9.28 -4.79
N ALA A 103 -5.43 -9.06 -5.06
CA ALA A 103 -5.94 -8.83 -6.41
C ALA A 103 -5.58 -7.43 -6.98
N TYR A 104 -5.04 -6.54 -6.15
CA TYR A 104 -4.59 -5.19 -6.54
C TYR A 104 -3.73 -5.15 -7.82
N PRO A 105 -2.74 -6.04 -8.06
CA PRO A 105 -1.94 -6.03 -9.29
C PRO A 105 -2.77 -6.20 -10.56
N VAL A 106 -3.85 -6.98 -10.52
CA VAL A 106 -4.78 -7.17 -11.65
C VAL A 106 -5.53 -5.88 -11.93
N ILE A 107 -6.11 -5.30 -10.88
CA ILE A 107 -6.85 -4.03 -10.95
C ILE A 107 -5.92 -2.92 -11.46
N LEU A 108 -4.69 -2.87 -10.94
CA LEU A 108 -3.68 -1.90 -11.34
C LEU A 108 -3.30 -2.05 -12.82
N ALA A 109 -3.13 -3.28 -13.31
CA ALA A 109 -2.80 -3.54 -14.72
C ALA A 109 -3.91 -3.05 -15.66
N VAL A 110 -5.18 -3.30 -15.31
CA VAL A 110 -6.34 -2.81 -16.07
C VAL A 110 -6.42 -1.28 -16.00
N MET A 111 -6.27 -0.70 -14.81
CA MET A 111 -6.30 0.75 -14.60
C MET A 111 -5.13 1.48 -15.26
N SER A 112 -3.97 0.85 -15.41
CA SER A 112 -2.84 1.41 -16.14
C SER A 112 -3.19 1.67 -17.60
N GLY A 113 -3.91 0.74 -18.25
CA GLY A 113 -4.38 0.92 -19.62
C GLY A 113 -5.42 2.03 -19.77
N VAL A 114 -6.30 2.19 -18.78
CA VAL A 114 -7.37 3.21 -18.82
C VAL A 114 -6.87 4.61 -18.46
N ILE A 115 -6.04 4.74 -17.42
CA ILE A 115 -5.60 6.03 -16.87
C ILE A 115 -4.36 6.55 -17.59
N LEU A 116 -3.42 5.66 -17.92
CA LEU A 116 -2.13 6.03 -18.52
C LEU A 116 -2.12 5.90 -20.05
N ALA A 117 -3.17 5.30 -20.64
CA ALA A 117 -3.25 4.95 -22.06
C ALA A 117 -2.09 4.08 -22.57
N GLU A 118 -1.37 3.42 -21.66
CA GLU A 118 -0.30 2.48 -21.99
C GLU A 118 -0.87 1.06 -22.05
N ILE A 119 -0.82 0.44 -23.23
CA ILE A 119 -1.27 -0.94 -23.41
C ILE A 119 -0.23 -1.86 -22.74
N PRO A 120 -0.60 -2.63 -21.70
CA PRO A 120 0.33 -3.54 -21.07
C PRO A 120 0.81 -4.59 -22.08
N SER A 121 2.12 -4.79 -22.13
CA SER A 121 2.73 -5.80 -22.99
C SER A 121 2.24 -7.21 -22.61
N GLY A 122 2.22 -8.14 -23.56
CA GLY A 122 1.77 -9.53 -23.29
C GLY A 122 2.52 -10.20 -22.12
N ARG A 123 3.79 -9.84 -21.90
CA ARG A 123 4.59 -10.30 -20.74
C ARG A 123 4.07 -9.76 -19.40
N GLN A 124 3.60 -8.51 -19.35
CA GLN A 124 3.01 -7.93 -18.14
C GLN A 124 1.67 -8.60 -17.82
N ILE A 125 0.85 -8.85 -18.85
CA ILE A 125 -0.42 -9.58 -18.68
C ILE A 125 -0.14 -11.00 -18.14
N MET A 126 0.86 -11.71 -18.68
CA MET A 126 1.26 -13.01 -18.15
C MET A 126 1.73 -12.94 -16.69
N ALA A 127 2.55 -11.95 -16.32
CA ALA A 127 3.01 -11.77 -14.94
C ALA A 127 1.82 -11.51 -13.98
N VAL A 128 0.84 -10.74 -14.41
CA VAL A 128 -0.40 -10.46 -13.65
C VAL A 128 -1.23 -11.73 -13.48
N ILE A 129 -1.41 -12.53 -14.54
CA ILE A 129 -2.13 -13.80 -14.46
C ILE A 129 -1.41 -14.78 -13.50
N VAL A 130 -0.09 -14.90 -13.61
CA VAL A 130 0.70 -15.76 -12.72
C VAL A 130 0.61 -15.28 -11.27
N GLY A 131 0.67 -13.97 -11.03
CA GLY A 131 0.45 -13.38 -9.72
C GLY A 131 -0.94 -13.69 -9.17
N PHE A 132 -1.98 -13.57 -10.00
CA PHE A 132 -3.35 -13.89 -9.63
C PHE A 132 -3.56 -15.37 -9.29
N ILE A 133 -2.94 -16.28 -10.04
CA ILE A 133 -2.93 -17.72 -9.71
C ILE A 133 -2.29 -17.92 -8.33
N GLY A 134 -1.17 -17.25 -8.03
CA GLY A 134 -0.56 -17.27 -6.70
C GLY A 134 -1.52 -16.80 -5.58
N VAL A 135 -2.32 -15.76 -5.84
CA VAL A 135 -3.36 -15.30 -4.92
C VAL A 135 -4.44 -16.36 -4.72
N LEU A 136 -4.89 -17.03 -5.78
CA LEU A 136 -5.86 -18.13 -5.68
C LEU A 136 -5.31 -19.34 -4.91
N PHE A 137 -3.98 -19.54 -4.85
CA PHE A 137 -3.38 -20.57 -3.99
C PHE A 137 -3.33 -20.15 -2.52
N ILE A 138 -3.19 -18.85 -2.23
CA ILE A 138 -3.22 -18.31 -0.87
C ILE A 138 -4.66 -18.29 -0.35
N ILE A 139 -5.62 -17.89 -1.18
CA ILE A 139 -7.05 -18.04 -0.93
C ILE A 139 -7.38 -19.52 -1.10
N GLN A 140 -7.15 -20.37 -0.10
CA GLN A 140 -7.78 -21.68 -0.09
C GLN A 140 -9.30 -21.46 0.10
N PRO A 141 -10.15 -21.60 -0.94
CA PRO A 141 -11.58 -21.45 -0.80
C PRO A 141 -12.21 -22.74 -0.26
N THR A 142 -11.40 -23.74 0.08
CA THR A 142 -11.85 -25.01 0.64
C THR A 142 -11.80 -24.87 2.16
N GLY A 143 -12.98 -24.84 2.78
CA GLY A 143 -13.13 -24.92 4.23
C GLY A 143 -12.29 -26.08 4.78
N GLY A 144 -11.38 -25.75 5.67
CA GLY A 144 -10.54 -26.67 6.40
C GLY A 144 -10.31 -26.08 7.78
N GLU A 145 -11.34 -26.20 8.62
CA GLU A 145 -11.42 -25.86 10.06
C GLU A 145 -11.36 -24.38 10.43
#